data_AF-A0A7W3JF61-F1
#
_entry.id   AF-A0A7W3JF61-F1
#
_cell.length_a   1.000
_cell.length_b   1.000
_cell.length_c   1.000
_cell.angle_alpha   90.00
_cell.angle_beta   90.00
_cell.angle_gamma   90.00
#
_symmetry.space_group_name_H-M   'P 1'
#
loop_
_entity.id
_entity.type
_entity.pdbx_description
1 polymer ?
#
loop_
_entity_poly.entity_id
_entity_poly.type
_entity_poly.pdbx_seq_one_letter_code
_entity_poly.pdbx_strand_id
1 'polypeptide(L)'
;MGRSQRHRRPLFARWRHDEDRERGSLHVMAIPIAVGMLSVAVLVISMVGSATNDRREAGTAADSAALAAAQEWDEHLGALHGLHLLPGDFGDFWGIIEELLLTLVVADKMEEAATAYAEANGAELADFDYDVDSLRVWVEVEHEDEVPVAEIRSKAEATAQIKLNGGLCEDDGSLGWMIDGECVTEPDEDEMPGEDQGEDPGSEEPGDGDEEEDEEPAWEAPEVDGYGSRIVLVD
;
A
#
# COMPACT_ATOMS: atom_id res chain seq x y z
N MET A 1 38.63 -39.68 -94.83
CA MET A 1 39.40 -40.73 -94.11
C MET A 1 39.36 -40.42 -92.62
N GLY A 2 39.13 -41.41 -91.75
CA GLY A 2 39.40 -41.28 -90.30
C GLY A 2 38.19 -41.46 -89.38
N ARG A 3 38.10 -42.64 -88.74
CA ARG A 3 37.17 -43.04 -87.69
C ARG A 3 37.44 -42.34 -86.35
N SER A 4 36.40 -42.14 -85.52
CA SER A 4 36.36 -42.48 -84.08
C SER A 4 34.94 -42.15 -83.55
N GLN A 5 34.04 -43.11 -83.26
CA GLN A 5 33.86 -43.82 -81.97
C GLN A 5 34.04 -42.90 -80.74
N ARG A 6 33.14 -42.74 -79.75
CA ARG A 6 32.08 -43.60 -79.21
C ARG A 6 31.15 -42.78 -78.27
N HIS A 7 29.93 -43.29 -78.12
CA HIS A 7 29.03 -43.25 -76.95
C HIS A 7 28.78 -41.94 -76.19
N ARG A 8 27.50 -41.54 -76.16
CA ARG A 8 26.69 -41.63 -74.93
C ARG A 8 25.20 -41.71 -75.28
N ARG A 9 24.55 -42.69 -74.63
CA ARG A 9 23.13 -43.04 -74.73
C ARG A 9 22.29 -42.18 -73.75
N PRO A 10 20.95 -42.23 -73.84
CA PRO A 10 20.05 -41.10 -73.63
C PRO A 10 19.56 -40.98 -72.18
N LEU A 11 19.10 -39.79 -71.80
CA LEU A 11 18.31 -39.59 -70.58
C LEU A 11 17.14 -38.64 -70.89
N PHE A 12 16.15 -39.13 -71.64
CA PHE A 12 14.80 -38.62 -71.47
C PHE A 12 14.22 -39.36 -70.27
N ALA A 13 14.39 -38.78 -69.09
CA ALA A 13 13.75 -39.21 -67.86
C ALA A 13 12.24 -39.04 -68.05
N ARG A 14 11.60 -40.16 -68.37
CA ARG A 14 10.15 -40.36 -68.26
C ARG A 14 9.80 -40.17 -66.79
N TRP A 15 9.22 -39.02 -66.47
CA TRP A 15 8.52 -38.80 -65.21
C TRP A 15 7.40 -39.85 -65.10
N ARG A 16 7.69 -40.90 -64.35
CA ARG A 16 6.69 -41.83 -63.84
C ARG A 16 6.07 -41.10 -62.66
N HIS A 17 4.82 -40.67 -62.80
CA HIS A 17 3.97 -40.46 -61.63
C HIS A 17 3.82 -41.83 -60.99
N ASP A 18 4.62 -42.08 -59.96
CA ASP A 18 4.25 -43.04 -58.92
C ASP A 18 3.12 -42.38 -58.14
N GLU A 19 1.89 -42.62 -58.59
CA GLU A 19 0.71 -42.57 -57.74
C GLU A 19 0.75 -43.80 -56.82
N ASP A 20 1.82 -43.92 -56.03
CA ASP A 20 1.84 -44.80 -54.89
C ASP A 20 0.92 -44.17 -53.85
N ARG A 21 -0.27 -44.74 -53.89
CA ARG A 21 -1.35 -44.86 -52.92
C ARG A 21 -0.88 -44.89 -51.46
N GLU A 22 -0.22 -43.85 -50.99
CA GLU A 22 -0.14 -43.54 -49.56
C GLU A 22 -1.49 -42.96 -49.16
N ARG A 23 -2.50 -43.85 -49.08
CA ARG A 23 -3.56 -43.67 -48.09
C ARG A 23 -2.88 -43.86 -46.75
N GLY A 24 -2.13 -42.83 -46.34
CA GLY A 24 -1.61 -42.69 -45.00
C GLY A 24 -2.80 -42.83 -44.08
N SER A 25 -2.91 -44.02 -43.52
CA SER A 25 -3.82 -44.36 -42.46
C SER A 25 -3.46 -43.50 -41.25
N LEU A 26 -3.82 -42.22 -41.29
CA LEU A 26 -4.18 -41.50 -40.08
C LEU A 26 -5.34 -42.33 -39.53
N HIS A 27 -4.99 -43.21 -38.61
CA HIS A 27 -5.89 -44.15 -37.96
C HIS A 27 -7.17 -43.36 -37.64
N VAL A 28 -8.35 -43.80 -38.10
CA VAL A 28 -9.60 -43.03 -37.91
C VAL A 28 -9.86 -42.69 -36.43
N MET A 29 -9.25 -43.45 -35.52
CA MET A 29 -9.22 -43.22 -34.07
C MET A 29 -8.24 -42.13 -33.59
N ALA A 30 -7.21 -41.77 -34.35
CA ALA A 30 -6.23 -40.77 -33.96
C ALA A 30 -6.82 -39.36 -33.91
N ILE A 31 -7.74 -39.03 -34.81
CA ILE A 31 -8.43 -37.73 -34.83
C ILE A 31 -9.24 -37.49 -33.53
N PRO A 32 -10.17 -38.39 -33.11
CA PRO A 32 -10.92 -38.17 -31.87
C PRO A 32 -10.04 -38.24 -30.62
N ILE A 33 -8.96 -39.03 -30.62
CA ILE A 33 -7.99 -39.04 -29.51
C ILE A 33 -7.25 -37.71 -29.41
N ALA A 34 -6.77 -37.18 -30.54
CA ALA A 34 -6.08 -35.89 -30.56
C ALA A 34 -7.01 -34.76 -30.12
N VAL A 35 -8.26 -34.73 -30.62
CA VAL A 35 -9.28 -33.76 -30.18
C VAL A 35 -9.56 -33.91 -28.69
N GLY A 36 -9.73 -35.14 -28.18
CA GLY A 36 -9.94 -35.40 -26.75
C GLY A 36 -8.78 -34.91 -25.89
N MET A 37 -7.54 -35.18 -26.28
CA MET A 37 -6.35 -34.65 -25.57
C MET A 37 -6.30 -33.13 -25.60
N LEU A 38 -6.63 -32.51 -26.75
CA LEU A 38 -6.65 -31.06 -26.89
C LEU A 38 -7.74 -30.42 -26.02
N SER A 39 -8.93 -31.02 -25.97
CA SER A 39 -10.02 -30.60 -25.09
C SER A 39 -9.64 -30.70 -23.61
N VAL A 40 -9.03 -31.81 -23.19
CA VAL A 40 -8.54 -31.97 -21.81
C VAL A 40 -7.47 -30.94 -21.49
N ALA A 41 -6.51 -30.71 -22.40
CA ALA A 41 -5.48 -29.70 -22.22
C ALA A 41 -6.09 -28.29 -22.06
N VAL A 42 -7.06 -27.92 -22.90
CA VAL A 42 -7.78 -26.64 -22.80
C VAL A 42 -8.49 -26.52 -21.46
N LEU A 43 -9.22 -27.54 -21.01
CA LEU A 43 -9.91 -27.54 -19.71
C LEU A 43 -8.94 -27.35 -18.54
N VAL A 44 -7.80 -28.05 -18.57
CA VAL A 44 -6.76 -27.90 -17.52
C VAL A 44 -6.19 -26.48 -17.52
N ILE A 45 -5.87 -25.93 -18.69
CA ILE A 45 -5.34 -24.56 -18.81
C ILE A 45 -6.37 -23.54 -18.31
N SER A 46 -7.66 -23.70 -18.66
CA SER A 46 -8.73 -22.80 -18.23
C SER A 46 -8.96 -22.85 -16.71
N MET A 47 -8.95 -24.03 -16.10
CA MET A 47 -9.18 -24.19 -14.65
C MET A 47 -8.01 -23.65 -13.81
N VAL A 48 -6.77 -23.86 -14.28
CA VAL A 48 -5.58 -23.28 -13.64
C VAL A 48 -5.56 -21.76 -13.82
N GLY A 49 -6.00 -21.28 -14.98
CA GLY A 49 -6.10 -19.85 -15.30
C GLY A 49 -7.08 -19.12 -14.39
N SER A 50 -8.30 -19.64 -14.20
CA SER A 50 -9.32 -19.00 -13.36
C SER A 50 -8.88 -18.94 -11.89
N ALA A 51 -8.44 -20.06 -11.31
CA ALA A 51 -8.03 -20.09 -9.91
C ALA A 51 -6.83 -19.18 -9.58
N THR A 52 -5.95 -18.92 -10.57
CA THR A 52 -4.82 -18.00 -10.41
C THR A 52 -5.26 -16.54 -10.57
N ASN A 53 -6.31 -16.28 -11.34
CA ASN A 53 -6.87 -14.95 -11.57
C ASN A 53 -7.61 -14.46 -10.31
N ASP A 54 -8.50 -15.30 -9.76
CA ASP A 54 -9.32 -14.96 -8.59
C ASP A 54 -8.45 -14.55 -7.38
N ARG A 55 -7.33 -15.27 -7.15
CA ARG A 55 -6.42 -14.94 -6.05
C ARG A 55 -5.67 -13.63 -6.26
N ARG A 56 -5.36 -13.27 -7.51
CA ARG A 56 -4.69 -12.01 -7.84
C ARG A 56 -5.63 -10.83 -7.74
N GLU A 57 -6.88 -11.01 -8.14
CA GLU A 57 -7.91 -9.98 -8.06
C GLU A 57 -8.22 -9.66 -6.58
N ALA A 58 -8.42 -10.69 -5.74
CA ALA A 58 -8.59 -10.49 -4.30
C ALA A 58 -7.39 -9.78 -3.64
N GLY A 59 -6.15 -10.18 -3.96
CA GLY A 59 -4.96 -9.49 -3.46
C GLY A 59 -4.87 -8.02 -3.92
N THR A 60 -5.20 -7.75 -5.18
CA THR A 60 -5.20 -6.38 -5.71
C THR A 60 -6.25 -5.50 -5.03
N ALA A 61 -7.43 -6.07 -4.73
CA ALA A 61 -8.48 -5.37 -4.00
C ALA A 61 -8.00 -4.99 -2.59
N ALA A 62 -7.45 -5.95 -1.82
CA ALA A 62 -6.93 -5.70 -0.48
C ALA A 62 -5.79 -4.66 -0.49
N ASP A 63 -4.81 -4.82 -1.38
CA ASP A 63 -3.68 -3.89 -1.54
C ASP A 63 -4.18 -2.46 -1.81
N SER A 64 -5.13 -2.31 -2.73
CA SER A 64 -5.68 -1.01 -3.09
C SER A 64 -6.47 -0.36 -1.95
N ALA A 65 -7.23 -1.16 -1.19
CA ALA A 65 -8.01 -0.70 -0.06
C ALA A 65 -7.11 -0.25 1.10
N ALA A 66 -6.09 -1.04 1.45
CA ALA A 66 -5.12 -0.68 2.48
C ALA A 66 -4.34 0.59 2.10
N LEU A 67 -3.90 0.72 0.85
CA LEU A 67 -3.21 1.93 0.37
C LEU A 67 -4.12 3.16 0.40
N ALA A 68 -5.38 3.02 0.01
CA ALA A 68 -6.35 4.12 0.03
C ALA A 68 -6.63 4.62 1.45
N ALA A 69 -6.81 3.70 2.39
CA ALA A 69 -6.99 4.05 3.79
C ALA A 69 -5.75 4.71 4.39
N ALA A 70 -4.55 4.19 4.11
CA ALA A 70 -3.30 4.82 4.53
C ALA A 70 -3.11 6.21 3.91
N GLN A 71 -3.62 6.45 2.69
CA GLN A 71 -3.58 7.77 2.04
C GLN A 71 -4.44 8.80 2.78
N GLU A 72 -5.64 8.45 3.21
CA GLU A 72 -6.49 9.35 4.01
C GLU A 72 -5.84 9.71 5.35
N TRP A 73 -5.18 8.76 5.99
CA TRP A 73 -4.44 9.01 7.22
C TRP A 73 -3.23 9.90 6.96
N ASP A 74 -2.42 9.60 5.93
CA ASP A 74 -1.26 10.41 5.52
C ASP A 74 -1.62 11.89 5.27
N GLU A 75 -2.72 12.13 4.56
CA GLU A 75 -3.23 13.49 4.31
C GLU A 75 -3.66 14.20 5.60
N HIS A 76 -4.23 13.45 6.55
CA HIS A 76 -4.57 13.97 7.86
C HIS A 76 -3.32 14.34 8.69
N LEU A 77 -2.31 13.48 8.71
CA LEU A 77 -1.03 13.74 9.39
C LEU A 77 -0.38 15.02 8.84
N GLY A 78 -0.36 15.17 7.50
CA GLY A 78 0.17 16.37 6.85
C GLY A 78 -0.62 17.64 7.14
N ALA A 79 -1.95 17.54 7.25
CA ALA A 79 -2.81 18.67 7.61
C ALA A 79 -2.59 19.11 9.07
N LEU A 80 -2.49 18.16 10.00
CA LEU A 80 -2.22 18.43 11.40
C LEU A 80 -0.82 19.03 11.60
N HIS A 81 0.19 18.46 10.95
CA HIS A 81 1.53 19.05 10.93
C HIS A 81 1.48 20.53 10.51
N GLY A 82 0.78 20.85 9.42
CA GLY A 82 0.63 22.23 8.97
C GLY A 82 -0.12 23.15 9.95
N LEU A 83 -1.05 22.61 10.73
CA LEU A 83 -1.83 23.36 11.72
C LEU A 83 -1.00 23.70 12.96
N HIS A 84 -0.20 22.76 13.47
CA HIS A 84 0.62 22.98 14.68
C HIS A 84 1.88 23.81 14.42
N LEU A 85 2.25 24.05 13.15
CA LEU A 85 3.27 25.04 12.78
C LEU A 85 2.71 26.47 12.64
N LEU A 86 1.40 26.68 12.85
CA LEU A 86 0.88 28.03 12.96
C LEU A 86 1.36 28.68 14.26
N PRO A 87 1.43 30.01 14.34
CA PRO A 87 1.80 30.69 15.58
C PRO A 87 0.88 30.27 16.72
N GLY A 88 1.43 29.56 17.70
CA GLY A 88 0.71 28.98 18.84
C GLY A 88 1.64 28.91 20.05
N ASP A 89 1.04 28.69 21.22
CA ASP A 89 1.79 28.60 22.47
C ASP A 89 2.42 27.19 22.61
N PHE A 90 3.33 27.01 23.57
CA PHE A 90 4.05 25.74 23.84
C PHE A 90 3.12 24.50 23.83
N GLY A 91 1.95 24.63 24.46
CA GLY A 91 0.96 23.55 24.54
C GLY A 91 0.35 23.19 23.18
N ASP A 92 0.15 24.17 22.29
CA ASP A 92 -0.39 23.91 20.96
C ASP A 92 0.62 23.15 20.09
N PHE A 93 1.92 23.44 20.23
CA PHE A 93 2.97 22.77 19.46
C PHE A 93 3.21 21.33 19.93
N TRP A 94 3.31 21.11 21.24
CA TRP A 94 3.54 19.77 21.81
C TRP A 94 2.27 18.92 21.94
N GLY A 95 1.08 19.55 21.95
CA GLY A 95 -0.21 18.87 21.95
C GLY A 95 -0.48 18.02 20.71
N ILE A 96 0.33 18.18 19.65
CA ILE A 96 0.25 17.36 18.44
C ILE A 96 0.35 15.85 18.76
N ILE A 97 1.13 15.48 19.78
CA ILE A 97 1.44 14.07 20.10
C ILE A 97 0.17 13.35 20.60
N GLU A 98 -0.78 14.08 21.18
CA GLU A 98 -2.07 13.54 21.62
C GLU A 98 -3.14 13.61 20.52
N GLU A 99 -3.12 14.66 19.67
CA GLU A 99 -4.13 14.88 18.63
C GLU A 99 -3.87 14.15 17.31
N LEU A 100 -2.63 13.72 17.02
CA LEU A 100 -2.30 12.99 15.79
C LEU A 100 -2.80 11.53 15.76
N LEU A 101 -3.24 11.01 16.90
CA LEU A 101 -3.49 9.57 17.14
C LEU A 101 -4.87 9.08 16.66
N LEU A 102 -5.41 9.65 15.57
CA LEU A 102 -6.73 9.38 14.98
C LEU A 102 -7.92 9.96 15.75
N THR A 103 -8.60 10.90 15.10
CA THR A 103 -9.98 11.22 15.48
C THR A 103 -10.93 10.15 14.92
N LEU A 104 -12.09 9.94 15.56
CA LEU A 104 -13.14 9.07 15.01
C LEU A 104 -13.49 9.41 13.55
N VAL A 105 -13.44 10.70 13.20
CA VAL A 105 -13.71 11.18 11.83
C VAL A 105 -12.67 10.69 10.83
N VAL A 106 -11.40 10.55 11.25
CA VAL A 106 -10.32 10.08 10.37
C VAL A 106 -10.44 8.58 10.18
N ALA A 107 -10.70 7.83 11.25
CA ALA A 107 -10.99 6.41 11.16
C ALA A 107 -12.16 6.12 10.20
N ASP A 108 -13.27 6.86 10.32
CA ASP A 108 -14.42 6.75 9.42
C ASP A 108 -14.04 7.00 7.95
N LYS A 109 -13.21 8.01 7.67
CA LYS A 109 -12.73 8.32 6.31
C LYS A 109 -11.81 7.25 5.74
N MET A 110 -10.92 6.71 6.57
CA MET A 110 -10.03 5.62 6.17
C MET A 110 -10.84 4.37 5.81
N GLU A 111 -11.85 4.02 6.63
CA GLU A 111 -12.74 2.89 6.36
C GLU A 111 -13.62 3.14 5.12
N GLU A 112 -14.13 4.36 4.92
CA GLU A 112 -14.87 4.75 3.71
C GLU A 112 -14.00 4.62 2.45
N ALA A 113 -12.75 5.07 2.50
CA ALA A 113 -11.79 4.93 1.41
C ALA A 113 -11.45 3.45 1.14
N ALA A 114 -11.18 2.66 2.18
CA ALA A 114 -10.96 1.21 2.05
C ALA A 114 -12.16 0.53 1.36
N THR A 115 -13.37 0.84 1.80
CA THR A 115 -14.62 0.31 1.24
C THR A 115 -14.75 0.67 -0.24
N ALA A 116 -14.60 1.95 -0.58
CA ALA A 116 -14.75 2.41 -1.96
C ALA A 116 -13.74 1.76 -2.92
N TYR A 117 -12.49 1.55 -2.46
CA TYR A 117 -11.46 0.90 -3.27
C TYR A 117 -11.63 -0.62 -3.33
N ALA A 118 -12.11 -1.28 -2.28
CA ALA A 118 -12.48 -2.68 -2.32
C ALA A 118 -13.60 -2.90 -3.36
N GLU A 119 -14.68 -2.11 -3.29
CA GLU A 119 -15.83 -2.21 -4.21
C GLU A 119 -15.42 -1.94 -5.66
N ALA A 120 -14.55 -0.96 -5.89
CA ALA A 120 -14.01 -0.66 -7.21
C ALA A 120 -13.20 -1.82 -7.82
N ASN A 121 -12.73 -2.75 -6.98
CA ASN A 121 -11.99 -3.95 -7.38
C ASN A 121 -12.80 -5.25 -7.22
N GLY A 122 -14.13 -5.18 -7.12
CA GLY A 122 -14.99 -6.37 -7.08
C GLY A 122 -14.93 -7.16 -5.77
N ALA A 123 -14.61 -6.47 -4.67
CA ALA A 123 -14.60 -7.04 -3.33
C ALA A 123 -15.40 -6.18 -2.36
N GLU A 124 -15.90 -6.79 -1.29
CA GLU A 124 -16.47 -6.09 -0.14
C GLU A 124 -15.44 -6.02 0.99
N LEU A 125 -15.46 -4.93 1.75
CA LEU A 125 -14.66 -4.80 2.97
C LEU A 125 -15.21 -5.77 4.02
N ALA A 126 -14.38 -6.73 4.44
CA ALA A 126 -14.75 -7.75 5.42
C ALA A 126 -14.32 -7.38 6.84
N ASP A 127 -13.15 -6.76 6.96
CA ASP A 127 -12.62 -6.26 8.23
C ASP A 127 -11.62 -5.12 7.99
N PHE A 128 -11.44 -4.29 9.00
CA PHE A 128 -10.62 -3.08 8.95
C PHE A 128 -10.03 -2.79 10.34
N ASP A 129 -8.71 -2.61 10.39
CA ASP A 129 -8.01 -2.30 11.64
C ASP A 129 -6.81 -1.38 11.37
N TYR A 130 -6.33 -0.73 12.42
CA TYR A 130 -5.16 0.15 12.32
C TYR A 130 -4.34 0.13 13.62
N ASP A 131 -3.05 0.36 13.45
CA ASP A 131 -2.07 0.47 14.53
C ASP A 131 -1.42 1.85 14.45
N VAL A 132 -1.71 2.68 15.44
CA VAL A 132 -1.23 4.07 15.53
C VAL A 132 0.26 4.12 15.85
N ASP A 133 0.75 3.22 16.69
CA ASP A 133 2.14 3.21 17.16
C ASP A 133 3.11 2.89 16.01
N SER A 134 2.63 2.19 14.98
CA SER A 134 3.42 1.84 13.80
C SER A 134 2.90 2.43 12.49
N LEU A 135 1.88 3.30 12.56
CA LEU A 135 1.20 3.94 11.42
C LEU A 135 0.81 2.93 10.33
N ARG A 136 0.15 1.85 10.74
CA ARG A 136 -0.29 0.76 9.86
C ARG A 136 -1.80 0.70 9.74
N VAL A 137 -2.25 0.38 8.54
CA VAL A 137 -3.66 0.07 8.26
C VAL A 137 -3.72 -1.33 7.69
N TRP A 138 -4.49 -2.19 8.34
CA TRP A 138 -4.76 -3.55 7.90
C TRP A 138 -6.19 -3.63 7.37
N VAL A 139 -6.34 -4.33 6.25
CA VAL A 139 -7.62 -4.50 5.57
C VAL A 139 -7.80 -5.96 5.19
N GLU A 140 -8.97 -6.52 5.48
CA GLU A 140 -9.46 -7.77 4.92
C GLU A 140 -10.60 -7.50 3.96
N VAL A 141 -10.55 -8.13 2.78
CA VAL A 141 -11.62 -8.06 1.78
C VAL A 141 -12.13 -9.45 1.43
N GLU A 142 -13.38 -9.53 1.02
CA GLU A 142 -14.00 -10.71 0.47
C GLU A 142 -14.45 -10.44 -0.98
N HIS A 143 -13.94 -11.20 -1.95
CA HIS A 143 -14.27 -11.00 -3.36
C HIS A 143 -15.73 -11.42 -3.64
N GLU A 144 -16.44 -10.64 -4.48
CA GLU A 144 -17.85 -10.86 -4.75
C GLU A 144 -18.11 -12.14 -5.58
N ASP A 145 -17.15 -12.50 -6.44
CA ASP A 145 -17.25 -13.67 -7.31
C ASP A 145 -17.06 -14.98 -6.53
N GLU A 146 -18.06 -15.87 -6.66
CA GLU A 146 -18.00 -17.21 -6.10
C GLU A 146 -17.07 -18.12 -6.91
N VAL A 147 -16.18 -18.85 -6.23
CA VAL A 147 -15.38 -19.89 -6.88
C VAL A 147 -16.33 -20.94 -7.49
N PRO A 148 -16.30 -21.21 -8.81
CA PRO A 148 -17.33 -21.97 -9.56
C PRO A 148 -17.61 -23.41 -9.12
N VAL A 149 -16.91 -23.91 -8.10
CA VAL A 149 -16.97 -25.30 -7.62
C VAL A 149 -17.26 -25.37 -6.10
N ALA A 150 -17.15 -24.26 -5.37
CA ALA A 150 -17.10 -24.31 -3.91
C ALA A 150 -18.11 -23.43 -3.16
N GLU A 151 -18.83 -22.49 -3.80
CA GLU A 151 -19.67 -21.49 -3.08
C GLU A 151 -18.89 -20.75 -1.97
N ILE A 152 -17.56 -20.66 -2.12
CA ILE A 152 -16.64 -19.96 -1.23
C ILE A 152 -16.18 -18.70 -1.96
N ARG A 153 -16.31 -17.56 -1.30
CA ARG A 153 -15.74 -16.29 -1.74
C ARG A 153 -14.27 -16.23 -1.32
N SER A 154 -13.42 -15.68 -2.17
CA SER A 154 -11.99 -15.58 -1.86
C SER A 154 -11.71 -14.39 -0.97
N LYS A 155 -11.08 -14.63 0.17
CA LYS A 155 -10.59 -13.58 1.08
C LYS A 155 -9.14 -13.23 0.81
N ALA A 156 -8.80 -11.96 0.99
CA ALA A 156 -7.44 -11.47 0.95
C ALA A 156 -7.24 -10.38 2.01
N GLU A 157 -6.02 -10.27 2.49
CA GLU A 157 -5.62 -9.28 3.49
C GLU A 157 -4.42 -8.51 2.96
N ALA A 158 -4.31 -7.24 3.35
CA ALA A 158 -3.17 -6.39 3.05
C ALA A 158 -2.95 -5.39 4.18
N THR A 159 -1.68 -5.04 4.41
CA THR A 159 -1.30 -3.98 5.35
C THR A 159 -0.54 -2.90 4.62
N ALA A 160 -0.92 -1.64 4.82
CA ALA A 160 -0.16 -0.48 4.36
C ALA A 160 0.45 0.24 5.57
N GLN A 161 1.69 0.69 5.44
CA GLN A 161 2.40 1.45 6.46
C GLN A 161 2.80 2.83 5.92
N ILE A 162 2.55 3.87 6.72
CA ILE A 162 3.06 5.21 6.46
C ILE A 162 4.48 5.29 7.03
N LYS A 163 5.44 5.67 6.19
CA LYS A 163 6.84 5.92 6.58
C LYS A 163 7.09 7.41 6.56
N LEU A 164 7.20 8.01 7.74
CA LEU A 164 7.57 9.40 7.92
C LEU A 164 9.03 9.63 7.53
N ASN A 165 9.31 10.74 6.88
CA ASN A 165 10.64 11.11 6.40
C ASN A 165 10.90 12.63 6.41
N GLY A 166 10.08 13.39 7.14
CA GLY A 166 10.22 14.85 7.27
C GLY A 166 9.08 15.44 8.10
N GLY A 167 9.41 16.44 8.91
CA GLY A 167 8.47 17.15 9.79
C GLY A 167 8.03 16.33 11.00
N LEU A 168 7.34 15.22 10.76
CA LEU A 168 7.03 14.23 11.78
C LEU A 168 8.02 13.06 11.74
N CYS A 169 8.17 12.38 12.87
CA CYS A 169 8.99 11.19 13.01
C CYS A 169 8.41 10.21 14.02
N GLU A 170 8.96 8.99 14.07
CA GLU A 170 8.60 7.94 15.03
C GLU A 170 9.88 7.48 15.73
N ASP A 171 9.87 7.44 17.06
CA ASP A 171 10.93 6.87 17.89
C ASP A 171 10.31 5.97 18.96
N ASP A 172 10.74 4.69 19.00
CA ASP A 172 10.22 3.66 19.90
C ASP A 172 8.67 3.57 19.99
N GLY A 173 7.99 3.78 18.85
CA GLY A 173 6.53 3.74 18.72
C GLY A 173 5.81 5.01 19.19
N SER A 174 6.57 6.03 19.58
CA SER A 174 6.04 7.36 19.90
C SER A 174 6.26 8.29 18.72
N LEU A 175 5.24 9.08 18.43
CA LEU A 175 5.32 10.10 17.40
C LEU A 175 6.01 11.35 17.95
N GLY A 176 6.84 11.99 17.14
CA GLY A 176 7.53 13.23 17.50
C GLY A 176 7.73 14.18 16.33
N TRP A 177 8.44 15.26 16.62
CA TRP A 177 8.87 16.26 15.65
C TRP A 177 10.29 15.98 15.18
N MET A 178 10.54 16.21 13.90
CA MET A 178 11.89 16.24 13.35
C MET A 178 12.47 17.65 13.55
N ILE A 179 13.28 17.81 14.59
CA ILE A 179 13.94 19.06 14.97
C ILE A 179 15.44 18.86 14.86
N ASP A 180 16.13 19.69 14.08
CA ASP A 180 17.58 19.60 13.85
C ASP A 180 18.10 18.21 13.41
N GLY A 181 17.23 17.40 12.80
CA GLY A 181 17.53 16.03 12.33
C GLY A 181 17.41 14.94 13.41
N GLU A 182 16.90 15.28 14.59
CA GLU A 182 16.65 14.36 15.70
C GLU A 182 15.13 14.23 15.95
N CYS A 183 14.69 13.00 16.27
CA CYS A 183 13.29 12.76 16.54
C CYS A 183 13.00 13.11 18.00
N VAL A 184 12.25 14.17 18.22
CA VAL A 184 11.94 14.68 19.55
C VAL A 184 10.48 14.39 19.85
N THR A 185 10.24 13.46 20.76
CA THR A 185 8.89 12.97 21.12
C THR A 185 8.33 13.67 22.35
N GLU A 186 9.13 14.43 23.09
CA GLU A 186 8.73 15.16 24.29
C GLU A 186 9.55 16.45 24.38
N PRO A 187 9.00 17.55 24.93
CA PRO A 187 9.76 18.78 25.15
C PRO A 187 10.90 18.57 26.15
N ASP A 188 11.98 19.35 25.98
CA ASP A 188 13.03 19.42 26.99
C ASP A 188 12.49 20.03 28.29
N GLU A 189 12.90 19.47 29.44
CA GLU A 189 12.45 19.93 30.78
C GLU A 189 12.76 21.42 31.03
N ASP A 190 13.80 21.95 30.39
CA ASP A 190 14.22 23.36 30.48
C ASP A 190 13.34 24.29 29.62
N GLU A 191 12.60 23.77 28.64
CA GLU A 191 11.68 24.51 27.76
C GLU A 191 10.24 24.50 28.27
N MET A 192 9.93 23.67 29.27
CA MET A 192 8.62 23.66 29.90
C MET A 192 8.35 25.00 30.59
N PRO A 193 7.22 25.66 30.32
CA PRO A 193 6.86 26.87 31.05
C PRO A 193 6.79 26.52 32.53
N GLY A 194 7.53 27.26 33.36
CA GLY A 194 7.65 26.97 34.78
C GLY A 194 6.28 26.82 35.42
N GLU A 195 6.04 25.70 36.11
CA GLU A 195 4.91 25.61 37.02
C GLU A 195 5.07 26.74 38.04
N ASP A 196 4.23 27.76 37.95
CA ASP A 196 4.04 28.76 38.99
C ASP A 196 3.57 28.00 40.25
N GLN A 197 4.55 27.51 41.02
CA GLN A 197 4.34 26.91 42.32
C GLN A 197 3.90 28.05 43.22
N GLY A 198 2.58 28.29 43.20
CA GLY A 198 1.91 29.33 43.96
C GLY A 198 2.51 29.47 45.35
N GLU A 199 3.24 30.57 45.52
CA GLU A 199 3.77 30.95 46.81
C GLU A 199 2.59 31.19 47.78
N ASP A 200 2.71 30.54 48.93
CA ASP A 200 1.84 30.61 50.10
C ASP A 200 1.31 32.05 50.34
N PRO A 201 -0.02 32.29 50.44
CA PRO A 201 -0.56 33.62 50.71
C PRO A 201 -0.40 33.93 52.21
N GLY A 202 0.84 34.27 52.59
CA GLY A 202 1.28 34.16 53.97
C GLY A 202 2.18 35.27 54.48
N SER A 203 2.27 36.46 53.87
CA SER A 203 2.88 37.62 54.55
C SER A 203 2.35 38.97 54.03
N GLU A 204 1.72 39.73 54.92
CA GLU A 204 1.31 41.12 54.70
C GLU A 204 2.54 42.07 54.82
N GLU A 205 2.80 42.92 53.82
CA GLU A 205 3.26 44.33 54.00
C GLU A 205 3.16 45.11 52.67
N PRO A 206 2.72 46.39 52.64
CA PRO A 206 2.54 47.15 51.41
C PRO A 206 3.83 47.92 51.07
N GLY A 207 4.61 47.41 50.13
CA GLY A 207 5.74 48.11 49.53
C GLY A 207 5.37 48.69 48.17
N ASP A 208 5.37 50.02 48.05
CA ASP A 208 5.48 50.72 46.76
C ASP A 208 6.80 50.30 46.09
N GLY A 209 6.72 49.37 45.15
CA GLY A 209 7.76 49.05 44.20
C GLY A 209 7.09 48.91 42.84
N ASP A 210 7.48 49.78 41.90
CA ASP A 210 7.26 49.53 40.48
C ASP A 210 8.05 48.26 40.14
N GLU A 211 7.44 47.09 40.33
CA GLU A 211 7.90 45.83 39.76
C GLU A 211 7.63 45.96 38.27
N GLU A 212 8.68 46.29 37.52
CA GLU A 212 8.71 45.99 36.09
C GLU A 212 8.49 44.48 36.02
N GLU A 213 7.27 44.07 35.67
CA GLU A 213 6.97 42.70 35.26
C GLU A 213 7.96 42.42 34.13
N ASP A 214 9.05 41.73 34.45
CA ASP A 214 9.96 41.15 33.47
C ASP A 214 9.10 40.17 32.68
N GLU A 215 8.47 40.65 31.60
CA GLU A 215 7.70 39.84 30.66
C GLU A 215 8.64 38.70 30.23
N GLU A 216 8.40 37.50 30.77
CA GLU A 216 9.12 36.30 30.34
C GLU A 216 9.00 36.22 28.82
N PRO A 217 10.13 35.98 28.11
CA PRO A 217 10.09 35.95 26.67
C PRO A 217 9.05 34.92 26.22
N ALA A 218 8.10 35.36 25.40
CA ALA A 218 7.13 34.46 24.79
C ALA A 218 7.88 33.30 24.12
N TRP A 219 7.50 32.07 24.47
CA TRP A 219 8.10 30.86 23.93
C TRP A 219 8.09 30.89 22.40
N GLU A 220 9.20 30.51 21.78
CA GLU A 220 9.36 30.46 20.32
C GLU A 220 9.44 29.00 19.89
N ALA A 221 8.56 28.60 18.97
CA ALA A 221 8.53 27.24 18.47
C ALA A 221 9.83 26.89 17.71
N PRO A 222 10.37 25.68 17.90
CA PRO A 222 11.56 25.25 17.17
C PRO A 222 11.28 25.16 15.67
N GLU A 223 12.33 25.32 14.85
CA GLU A 223 12.22 25.11 13.41
C GLU A 223 12.03 23.61 13.11
N VAL A 224 10.90 23.28 12.50
CA VAL A 224 10.56 21.91 12.08
C VAL A 224 10.65 21.81 10.55
N ASP A 225 11.15 20.68 10.07
CA ASP A 225 11.17 20.36 8.65
C ASP A 225 9.74 20.30 8.03
N GLY A 226 9.66 20.39 6.71
CA GLY A 226 8.38 20.19 6.02
C GLY A 226 7.90 18.74 6.13
N TYR A 227 6.58 18.55 6.27
CA TYR A 227 5.97 17.22 6.26
C TYR A 227 6.37 16.41 5.03
N GLY A 228 6.85 15.19 5.26
CA GLY A 228 7.20 14.25 4.22
C GLY A 228 6.96 12.82 4.66
N SER A 229 6.33 12.04 3.78
CA SER A 229 5.98 10.65 4.04
C SER A 229 6.02 9.80 2.77
N ARG A 230 5.98 8.48 2.96
CA ARG A 230 5.76 7.49 1.91
C ARG A 230 4.91 6.34 2.44
N ILE A 231 3.88 5.99 1.68
CA ILE A 231 3.08 4.80 1.95
C ILE A 231 3.68 3.58 1.25
N VAL A 232 3.78 2.46 1.96
CA VAL A 232 4.28 1.19 1.45
C VAL A 232 3.40 0.02 1.92
N LEU A 233 3.23 -1.00 1.08
CA LEU A 233 2.65 -2.26 1.53
C LEU A 233 3.67 -3.02 2.40
N VAL A 234 3.18 -3.64 3.47
CA VAL A 234 3.96 -4.47 4.40
C VAL A 234 3.28 -5.81 4.59
N ASP A 235 4.10 -6.86 4.70
CA ASP A 235 3.67 -8.25 4.92
C ASP A 235 3.32 -8.53 6.40
#